data_AF-A0A3C0EXP2-F1
#
_entry.id   AF-A0A3C0EXP2-F1
#
_cell.length_a   1.000
_cell.length_b   1.000
_cell.length_c   1.000
_cell.angle_alpha   90.00
_cell.angle_beta   90.00
_cell.angle_gamma   90.00
#
_symmetry.space_group_name_H-M   'P 1'
#
loop_
_entity.id
_entity.type
_entity.pdbx_description
1 polymer ?
#
loop_
_entity_poly.entity_id
_entity_poly.type
_entity_poly.pdbx_seq_one_letter_code
_entity_poly.pdbx_strand_id
1 'polypeptide(L)'
;IELAPTFAKPHEDLGFLLLETGRSEEAVEILEKAARLDPKSVKTYFTLGRAYANIGKGSESDDAFEKSFALDPERKKLALAAEHHKAGRHKEAEKLYRELLRENPKNVDAMRMLAGIAASQSFTEEAESLFRRTISLAPDFALAHLDLGMLLQEQHRYSEAIECFAKTAALQPKSPKPHFLLGSILSLSGKTTSALKAYRHTLKLQPKHPSALLGLGHTLKTLGQQQEAIDAYRDCIRLKPDNGEVYWSLANLKTYKLSGKDIEIMEATIGNSDDLSDQSRVNFLFALAKAKEDEGKFGEAWDYYEKGNKIQRSLEHYDPVQTEVTNDGLIQVFSKEFIQNSKEEGNQDSSPIFVVGLPRSGSTLVEQILASHSMVEGTAELPYLGRVATSLNRNRADGVNYPQAMRELETTHLQALGQNYLDRAKFHRETDRPIFIDKNPNNFPSIGLINSILPNAKIIDVRRYPLDSTLSCYRQLFAKGQTFVYDLTDIGEYYLQYQRMMDHWNEVLPGRVHTVQYEAMVTDFEQQVRDLLKYCELPWEDSCLNFYKTDRPVRTASSEQVRQPVYRKSVHFWRNYEDKLGELTEILEPILSRYEQYEHINRDS
;
A
#
# COMPACT_ATOMS: atom_id res chain seq x y z
N ILE A 1 50.85 -22.05 16.65
CA ILE A 1 51.86 -21.96 15.58
C ILE A 1 53.19 -22.55 16.04
N GLU A 2 53.76 -22.10 17.17
CA GLU A 2 55.03 -22.65 17.69
C GLU A 2 55.01 -24.17 17.92
N LEU A 3 53.89 -24.70 18.44
CA LEU A 3 53.71 -26.13 18.68
C LEU A 3 53.55 -26.98 17.40
N ALA A 4 53.19 -26.37 16.27
CA ALA A 4 52.93 -27.06 15.00
C ALA A 4 53.12 -26.09 13.80
N PRO A 5 54.37 -25.73 13.46
CA PRO A 5 54.66 -24.67 12.49
C PRO A 5 54.37 -25.04 11.03
N THR A 6 54.09 -26.32 10.76
CA THR A 6 53.71 -26.85 9.44
C THR A 6 52.19 -26.98 9.28
N PHE A 7 51.41 -26.75 10.33
CA PHE A 7 49.96 -26.81 10.24
C PHE A 7 49.41 -25.48 9.71
N ALA A 8 48.86 -25.49 8.49
CA ALA A 8 48.46 -24.28 7.77
C ALA A 8 47.35 -23.47 8.47
N LYS A 9 46.40 -24.15 9.12
CA LYS A 9 45.16 -23.53 9.63
C LYS A 9 45.41 -22.41 10.68
N PRO A 10 46.27 -22.60 11.71
CA PRO A 10 46.66 -21.52 12.61
C PRO A 10 47.30 -20.32 11.92
N HIS A 11 48.06 -20.52 10.84
CA HIS A 11 48.63 -19.42 10.06
C HIS A 11 47.55 -18.67 9.28
N GLU A 12 46.62 -19.37 8.63
CA GLU A 12 45.48 -18.75 7.94
C GLU A 12 44.63 -17.90 8.89
N ASP A 13 44.27 -18.42 10.07
CA ASP A 13 43.41 -17.72 11.01
C ASP A 13 44.13 -16.51 11.64
N LEU A 14 45.43 -16.61 11.94
CA LEU A 14 46.23 -15.47 12.39
C LEU A 14 46.33 -14.39 11.31
N GLY A 15 46.62 -14.78 10.07
CA GLY A 15 46.70 -13.86 8.94
C GLY A 15 45.38 -13.11 8.70
N PHE A 16 44.24 -13.81 8.81
CA PHE A 16 42.92 -13.19 8.77
C PHE A 16 42.72 -12.18 9.92
N LEU A 17 43.05 -12.54 11.16
CA LEU A 17 42.91 -11.62 12.31
C LEU A 17 43.82 -10.38 12.19
N LEU A 18 45.03 -10.54 11.68
CA LEU A 18 45.94 -9.42 11.42
C LEU A 18 45.37 -8.47 10.37
N LEU A 19 44.78 -9.00 9.30
CA LEU A 19 44.11 -8.21 8.27
C LEU A 19 42.94 -7.41 8.85
N GLU A 20 42.06 -8.05 9.62
CA GLU A 20 40.89 -7.40 10.22
C GLU A 20 41.26 -6.38 11.32
N THR A 21 42.47 -6.47 11.89
CA THR A 21 43.02 -5.50 12.85
C THR A 21 43.87 -4.41 12.20
N GLY A 22 43.89 -4.32 10.87
CA GLY A 22 44.58 -3.27 10.10
C GLY A 22 46.08 -3.49 9.91
N ARG A 23 46.63 -4.62 10.35
CA ARG A 23 48.05 -4.98 10.23
C ARG A 23 48.30 -5.75 8.94
N SER A 24 48.00 -5.11 7.81
CA SER A 24 47.97 -5.77 6.49
C SER A 24 49.33 -6.26 6.01
N GLU A 25 50.43 -5.57 6.36
CA GLU A 25 51.79 -5.98 5.97
C GLU A 25 52.21 -7.29 6.67
N GLU A 26 51.98 -7.39 7.97
CA GLU A 26 52.22 -8.62 8.74
C GLU A 26 51.28 -9.75 8.33
N ALA A 27 50.03 -9.42 7.96
CA ALA A 27 49.08 -10.39 7.44
C ALA A 27 49.61 -11.06 6.17
N VAL A 28 50.21 -10.30 5.23
CA VAL A 28 50.78 -10.84 3.99
C VAL A 28 51.84 -11.90 4.29
N GLU A 29 52.81 -11.64 5.17
CA GLU A 29 53.88 -12.60 5.47
C GLU A 29 53.34 -13.92 6.02
N ILE A 30 52.37 -13.82 6.94
CA ILE A 30 51.75 -14.99 7.57
C ILE A 30 50.85 -15.74 6.57
N LEU A 31 50.13 -15.05 5.70
CA LEU A 31 49.25 -15.64 4.69
C LEU A 31 50.03 -16.26 3.52
N GLU A 32 51.17 -15.70 3.11
CA GLU A 32 52.08 -16.35 2.14
C GLU A 32 52.61 -17.67 2.71
N LYS A 33 52.96 -17.69 4.00
CA LYS A 33 53.35 -18.93 4.68
C LYS A 33 52.18 -19.92 4.74
N ALA A 34 50.98 -19.47 5.07
CA ALA A 34 49.78 -20.31 5.03
C ALA A 34 49.53 -20.88 3.63
N ALA A 35 49.71 -20.08 2.57
CA ALA A 35 49.50 -20.49 1.18
C ALA A 35 50.54 -21.51 0.71
N ARG A 36 51.79 -21.42 1.20
CA ARG A 36 52.82 -22.43 0.96
C ARG A 36 52.52 -23.76 1.68
N LEU A 37 51.98 -23.68 2.90
CA LEU A 37 51.66 -24.86 3.70
C LEU A 37 50.39 -25.58 3.23
N ASP A 38 49.41 -24.84 2.71
CA ASP A 38 48.22 -25.39 2.04
C ASP A 38 47.95 -24.66 0.72
N PRO A 39 48.57 -25.12 -0.39
CA PRO A 39 48.38 -24.54 -1.71
C PRO A 39 46.97 -24.72 -2.29
N LYS A 40 46.06 -25.42 -1.60
CA LYS A 40 44.67 -25.60 -2.01
C LYS A 40 43.69 -24.77 -1.18
N SER A 41 44.16 -23.97 -0.22
CA SER A 41 43.27 -23.13 0.58
C SER A 41 42.75 -21.92 -0.19
N VAL A 42 41.51 -22.02 -0.65
CA VAL A 42 40.73 -20.90 -1.23
C VAL A 42 40.70 -19.70 -0.28
N LYS A 43 40.43 -19.93 1.01
CA LYS A 43 40.32 -18.86 2.01
C LYS A 43 41.65 -18.12 2.21
N THR A 44 42.76 -18.84 2.22
CA THR A 44 44.08 -18.23 2.36
C THR A 44 44.40 -17.32 1.18
N TYR A 45 44.26 -17.80 -0.07
CA TYR A 45 44.52 -16.97 -1.25
C TYR A 45 43.58 -15.76 -1.35
N PHE A 46 42.30 -15.91 -1.00
CA PHE A 46 41.36 -14.79 -1.00
C PHE A 46 41.72 -13.72 0.05
N THR A 47 42.11 -14.16 1.25
CA THR A 47 42.52 -13.25 2.33
C THR A 47 43.85 -12.57 1.98
N LEU A 48 44.76 -13.30 1.32
CA LEU A 48 46.02 -12.77 0.83
C LEU A 48 45.82 -11.69 -0.25
N GLY A 49 44.88 -11.90 -1.18
CA GLY A 49 44.50 -10.88 -2.17
C GLY A 49 44.00 -9.58 -1.53
N ARG A 50 43.09 -9.70 -0.53
CA ARG A 50 42.65 -8.54 0.27
C ARG A 50 43.81 -7.84 0.98
N ALA A 51 44.74 -8.61 1.56
CA ALA A 51 45.89 -8.06 2.27
C ALA A 51 46.83 -7.30 1.32
N TYR A 52 47.13 -7.84 0.13
CA TYR A 52 47.89 -7.16 -0.91
C TYR A 52 47.20 -5.88 -1.42
N ALA A 53 45.87 -5.92 -1.61
CA ALA A 53 45.10 -4.75 -2.03
C ALA A 53 45.20 -3.60 -1.00
N ASN A 54 45.11 -3.91 0.30
CA ASN A 54 45.21 -2.92 1.37
C ASN A 54 46.59 -2.23 1.45
N ILE A 55 47.66 -2.89 1.00
CA ILE A 55 49.03 -2.34 1.00
C ILE A 55 49.44 -1.80 -0.39
N GLY A 56 48.48 -1.66 -1.31
CA GLY A 56 48.71 -1.07 -2.65
C GLY A 56 49.42 -1.98 -3.65
N LYS A 57 49.55 -3.29 -3.37
CA LYS A 57 50.17 -4.27 -4.28
C LYS A 57 49.12 -4.89 -5.21
N GLY A 58 48.75 -4.13 -6.24
CA GLY A 58 47.67 -4.50 -7.16
C GLY A 58 47.92 -5.81 -7.93
N SER A 59 49.12 -5.99 -8.50
CA SER A 59 49.43 -7.19 -9.30
C SER A 59 49.39 -8.47 -8.47
N GLU A 60 49.96 -8.44 -7.28
CA GLU A 60 50.00 -9.60 -6.37
C GLU A 60 48.62 -9.88 -5.77
N SER A 61 47.80 -8.83 -5.57
CA SER A 61 46.39 -8.96 -5.22
C SER A 61 45.63 -9.72 -6.30
N ASP A 62 45.77 -9.33 -7.56
CA ASP A 62 45.09 -9.97 -8.69
C ASP A 62 45.52 -11.43 -8.85
N ASP A 63 46.82 -11.73 -8.76
CA ASP A 63 47.34 -13.10 -8.80
C ASP A 63 46.80 -13.97 -7.66
N ALA A 64 46.71 -13.43 -6.45
CA ALA A 64 46.16 -14.14 -5.29
C ALA A 64 44.65 -14.39 -5.44
N PHE A 65 43.90 -13.42 -5.97
CA PHE A 65 42.48 -13.62 -6.29
C PHE A 65 42.29 -14.64 -7.41
N GLU A 66 43.08 -14.60 -8.49
CA GLU A 66 43.01 -15.59 -9.57
C GLU A 66 43.33 -16.99 -9.07
N LYS A 67 44.35 -17.17 -8.22
CA LYS A 67 44.62 -18.46 -7.57
C LYS A 67 43.47 -18.92 -6.68
N SER A 68 42.88 -18.01 -5.89
CA SER A 68 41.70 -18.34 -5.08
C SER A 68 40.52 -18.79 -5.94
N PHE A 69 40.28 -18.13 -7.07
CA PHE A 69 39.18 -18.42 -7.97
C PHE A 69 39.42 -19.66 -8.83
N ALA A 70 40.67 -19.96 -9.18
CA ALA A 70 41.03 -21.21 -9.87
C ALA A 70 40.80 -22.45 -8.98
N LEU A 71 40.97 -22.30 -7.67
CA LEU A 71 40.71 -23.34 -6.67
C LEU A 71 39.22 -23.53 -6.36
N ASP A 72 38.37 -22.56 -6.74
CA ASP A 72 36.91 -22.63 -6.58
C ASP A 72 36.21 -22.04 -7.83
N PRO A 73 36.13 -22.84 -8.92
CA PRO A 73 35.54 -22.40 -10.19
C PRO A 73 34.06 -21.99 -10.05
N GLU A 74 33.33 -22.59 -9.11
CA GLU A 74 31.94 -22.26 -8.80
C GLU A 74 31.86 -20.83 -8.25
N ARG A 75 32.70 -20.49 -7.27
CA ARG A 75 32.78 -19.12 -6.72
C ARG A 75 33.22 -18.10 -7.77
N LYS A 76 34.17 -18.45 -8.67
CA LYS A 76 34.56 -17.57 -9.80
C LYS A 76 33.37 -17.26 -10.69
N LYS A 77 32.64 -18.30 -11.11
CA LYS A 77 31.47 -18.17 -11.99
C LYS A 77 30.33 -17.40 -11.29
N LEU A 78 30.13 -17.61 -9.99
CA LEU A 78 29.15 -16.85 -9.19
C LEU A 78 29.52 -15.36 -9.10
N ALA A 79 30.79 -15.03 -8.88
CA ALA A 79 31.27 -13.65 -8.84
C ALA A 79 31.10 -12.95 -10.20
N LEU A 80 31.46 -13.63 -11.30
CA LEU A 80 31.28 -13.12 -12.66
C LEU A 80 29.79 -12.90 -12.97
N ALA A 81 28.92 -13.84 -12.62
CA ALA A 81 27.47 -13.69 -12.77
C ALA A 81 26.93 -12.49 -12.00
N ALA A 82 27.40 -12.27 -10.77
CA ALA A 82 27.03 -11.10 -9.96
C ALA A 82 27.52 -9.78 -10.57
N GLU A 83 28.69 -9.76 -11.19
CA GLU A 83 29.21 -8.59 -11.91
C GLU A 83 28.35 -8.24 -13.13
N HIS A 84 28.04 -9.23 -13.97
CA HIS A 84 27.12 -9.05 -15.09
C HIS A 84 25.75 -8.53 -14.62
N HIS A 85 25.22 -9.08 -13.52
CA HIS A 85 23.96 -8.62 -12.94
C HIS A 85 24.04 -7.16 -12.48
N LYS A 86 25.09 -6.79 -11.73
CA LYS A 86 25.29 -5.41 -11.26
C LYS A 86 25.42 -4.41 -12.42
N ALA A 87 25.96 -4.85 -13.54
CA ALA A 87 26.10 -4.05 -14.75
C ALA A 87 24.86 -4.04 -15.68
N GLY A 88 23.73 -4.61 -15.25
CA GLY A 88 22.49 -4.67 -16.03
C GLY A 88 22.52 -5.67 -17.20
N ARG A 89 23.58 -6.48 -17.32
CA ARG A 89 23.75 -7.53 -18.33
C ARG A 89 23.01 -8.79 -17.91
N HIS A 90 21.67 -8.69 -17.84
CA HIS A 90 20.80 -9.72 -17.26
C HIS A 90 20.86 -11.06 -18.00
N LYS A 91 21.01 -11.06 -19.34
CA LYS A 91 21.07 -12.29 -20.15
C LYS A 91 22.35 -13.08 -19.86
N GLU A 92 23.47 -12.39 -19.74
CA GLU A 92 24.77 -12.97 -19.44
C GLU A 92 24.82 -13.49 -17.99
N ALA A 93 24.28 -12.71 -17.05
CA ALA A 93 24.14 -13.13 -15.67
C ALA A 93 23.26 -14.39 -15.54
N GLU A 94 22.08 -14.38 -16.18
CA GLU A 94 21.15 -15.52 -16.20
C GLU A 94 21.81 -16.78 -16.77
N LYS A 95 22.53 -16.66 -17.89
CA LYS A 95 23.26 -17.78 -18.48
C LYS A 95 24.23 -18.41 -17.47
N LEU A 96 25.03 -17.60 -16.79
CA LEU A 96 26.00 -18.06 -15.80
C LEU A 96 25.33 -18.69 -14.57
N TYR A 97 24.22 -18.11 -14.07
CA TYR A 97 23.45 -18.71 -12.97
C TYR A 97 22.82 -20.03 -13.36
N ARG A 98 22.26 -20.16 -14.58
CA ARG A 98 21.71 -21.44 -15.07
C ARG A 98 22.81 -22.49 -15.25
N GLU A 99 24.00 -22.12 -15.72
CA GLU A 99 25.16 -23.02 -15.78
C GLU A 99 25.59 -23.49 -14.39
N LEU A 100 25.70 -22.57 -13.42
CA LEU A 100 25.97 -22.90 -12.02
C LEU A 100 24.96 -23.90 -11.45
N LEU A 101 23.67 -23.72 -11.74
CA LEU A 101 22.62 -24.60 -11.25
C LEU A 101 22.55 -25.95 -11.98
N ARG A 102 23.07 -26.05 -13.20
CA ARG A 102 23.27 -27.35 -13.88
C ARG A 102 24.41 -28.14 -13.24
N GLU A 103 25.49 -27.45 -12.90
CA GLU A 103 26.67 -28.05 -12.25
C GLU A 103 26.38 -28.40 -10.78
N ASN A 104 25.71 -27.51 -10.06
CA ASN A 104 25.29 -27.67 -8.67
C ASN A 104 23.84 -27.21 -8.46
N PRO A 105 22.86 -28.12 -8.58
CA PRO A 105 21.43 -27.81 -8.41
C PRO A 105 21.02 -27.35 -7.00
N LYS A 106 21.94 -27.38 -6.03
CA LYS A 106 21.72 -26.96 -4.65
C LYS A 106 22.42 -25.63 -4.30
N ASN A 107 23.04 -24.95 -5.27
CA ASN A 107 23.62 -23.64 -5.04
C ASN A 107 22.51 -22.59 -4.80
N VAL A 108 22.27 -22.28 -3.52
CA VAL A 108 21.20 -21.38 -3.07
C VAL A 108 21.45 -19.92 -3.45
N ASP A 109 22.71 -19.49 -3.57
CA ASP A 109 23.04 -18.13 -3.99
C ASP A 109 22.72 -17.90 -5.48
N ALA A 110 23.13 -18.83 -6.34
CA ALA A 110 22.81 -18.80 -7.77
C ALA A 110 21.30 -18.90 -8.01
N MET A 111 20.60 -19.74 -7.25
CA MET A 111 19.14 -19.91 -7.35
C MET A 111 18.40 -18.63 -6.96
N ARG A 112 18.80 -17.99 -5.84
CA ARG A 112 18.26 -16.71 -5.40
C ARG A 112 18.49 -15.60 -6.43
N MET A 113 19.70 -15.51 -6.98
CA MET A 113 20.02 -14.47 -7.98
C MET A 113 19.24 -14.67 -9.28
N LEU A 114 19.09 -15.91 -9.74
CA LEU A 114 18.26 -16.25 -10.89
C LEU A 114 16.79 -15.86 -10.64
N ALA A 115 16.25 -16.14 -9.44
CA ALA A 115 14.92 -15.73 -9.04
C ALA A 115 14.74 -14.20 -9.07
N GLY A 116 15.74 -13.45 -8.59
CA GLY A 116 15.74 -11.99 -8.65
C GLY A 116 15.71 -11.44 -10.09
N ILE A 117 16.45 -12.07 -11.01
CA ILE A 117 16.39 -11.71 -12.44
C ILE A 117 15.00 -12.01 -13.00
N ALA A 118 14.44 -13.19 -12.73
CA ALA A 118 13.10 -13.55 -13.18
C ALA A 118 12.03 -12.55 -12.67
N ALA A 119 12.11 -12.15 -11.39
CA ALA A 119 11.24 -11.15 -10.81
C ALA A 119 11.34 -9.79 -11.52
N SER A 120 12.57 -9.32 -11.80
CA SER A 120 12.80 -8.06 -12.52
C SER A 120 12.28 -8.04 -13.96
N GLN A 121 12.10 -9.22 -14.56
CA GLN A 121 11.54 -9.41 -15.90
C GLN A 121 10.04 -9.76 -15.86
N SER A 122 9.39 -9.60 -14.70
CA SER A 122 7.97 -9.91 -14.47
C SER A 122 7.59 -11.40 -14.61
N PHE A 123 8.57 -12.32 -14.65
CA PHE A 123 8.36 -13.78 -14.60
C PHE A 123 8.08 -14.23 -13.15
N THR A 124 6.94 -13.77 -12.65
CA THR A 124 6.57 -13.81 -11.24
C THR A 124 6.45 -15.23 -10.68
N GLU A 125 5.87 -16.17 -11.44
CA GLU A 125 5.70 -17.56 -11.00
C GLU A 125 7.03 -18.32 -10.94
N GLU A 126 7.91 -18.12 -11.93
CA GLU A 126 9.25 -18.71 -11.93
C GLU A 126 10.08 -18.16 -10.77
N ALA A 127 10.04 -16.85 -10.55
CA ALA A 127 10.74 -16.20 -9.44
C ALA A 127 10.29 -16.76 -8.08
N GLU A 128 8.99 -16.86 -7.83
CA GLU A 128 8.47 -17.42 -6.58
C GLU A 128 8.87 -18.88 -6.40
N SER A 129 8.77 -19.70 -7.44
CA SER A 129 9.16 -21.11 -7.40
C SER A 129 10.63 -21.27 -7.02
N LEU A 130 11.52 -20.47 -7.63
CA LEU A 130 12.96 -20.48 -7.32
C LEU A 130 13.26 -19.97 -5.91
N PHE A 131 12.60 -18.91 -5.44
CA PHE A 131 12.77 -18.45 -4.06
C PHE A 131 12.31 -19.49 -3.03
N ARG A 132 11.14 -20.12 -3.23
CA ARG A 132 10.64 -21.17 -2.34
C ARG A 132 11.55 -22.39 -2.33
N ARG A 133 12.10 -22.77 -3.48
CA ARG A 133 13.11 -23.85 -3.57
C ARG A 133 14.43 -23.47 -2.89
N THR A 134 14.83 -22.21 -2.98
CA THR A 134 16.00 -21.69 -2.25
C THR A 134 15.80 -21.84 -0.75
N ILE A 135 14.63 -21.44 -0.24
CA ILE A 135 14.27 -21.53 1.19
C ILE A 135 14.13 -22.99 1.64
N SER A 136 13.61 -23.90 0.82
CA SER A 136 13.52 -25.31 1.18
C SER A 136 14.89 -25.99 1.31
N LEU A 137 15.88 -25.55 0.51
CA LEU A 137 17.27 -26.01 0.60
C LEU A 137 18.05 -25.35 1.75
N ALA A 138 17.77 -24.08 2.05
CA ALA A 138 18.40 -23.33 3.13
C ALA A 138 17.36 -22.52 3.94
N PRO A 139 16.69 -23.14 4.94
CA PRO A 139 15.58 -22.51 5.67
C PRO A 139 15.94 -21.22 6.42
N ASP A 140 17.20 -21.03 6.78
CA ASP A 140 17.71 -19.85 7.50
C ASP A 140 18.41 -18.84 6.57
N PHE A 141 18.25 -18.96 5.25
CA PHE A 141 18.81 -18.00 4.30
C PHE A 141 17.99 -16.69 4.27
N ALA A 142 18.33 -15.77 5.16
CA ALA A 142 17.59 -14.53 5.41
C ALA A 142 17.30 -13.70 4.15
N LEU A 143 18.25 -13.66 3.21
CA LEU A 143 18.09 -12.88 1.98
C LEU A 143 17.06 -13.47 1.01
N ALA A 144 16.91 -14.81 0.97
CA ALA A 144 15.89 -15.44 0.15
C ALA A 144 14.48 -15.18 0.70
N HIS A 145 14.31 -15.22 2.03
CA HIS A 145 13.06 -14.80 2.68
C HIS A 145 12.75 -13.33 2.41
N LEU A 146 13.75 -12.45 2.47
CA LEU A 146 13.56 -11.02 2.23
C LEU A 146 13.07 -10.75 0.81
N ASP A 147 13.72 -11.35 -0.19
CA ASP A 147 13.37 -11.13 -1.60
C ASP A 147 12.01 -11.77 -1.94
N LEU A 148 11.71 -12.96 -1.40
CA LEU A 148 10.39 -13.56 -1.53
C LEU A 148 9.31 -12.67 -0.91
N GLY A 149 9.55 -12.10 0.28
CA GLY A 149 8.64 -11.17 0.93
C GLY A 149 8.36 -9.92 0.10
N MET A 150 9.37 -9.37 -0.56
CA MET A 150 9.21 -8.24 -1.49
C MET A 150 8.34 -8.62 -2.70
N LEU A 151 8.62 -9.75 -3.34
CA LEU A 151 7.81 -10.26 -4.46
C LEU A 151 6.34 -10.50 -4.05
N LEU A 152 6.13 -11.11 -2.88
CA LEU A 152 4.78 -11.37 -2.34
C LEU A 152 4.04 -10.07 -1.99
N GLN A 153 4.74 -9.04 -1.52
CA GLN A 153 4.15 -7.72 -1.28
C GLN A 153 3.69 -7.08 -2.59
N GLU A 154 4.47 -7.17 -3.67
CA GLU A 154 4.09 -6.69 -5.00
C GLU A 154 2.87 -7.43 -5.57
N GLN A 155 2.77 -8.74 -5.31
CA GLN A 155 1.57 -9.54 -5.61
C GLN A 155 0.41 -9.29 -4.62
N HIS A 156 0.59 -8.40 -3.65
CA HIS A 156 -0.35 -8.10 -2.58
C HIS A 156 -0.81 -9.31 -1.75
N ARG A 157 0.09 -10.28 -1.55
CA ARG A 157 -0.07 -11.45 -0.66
C ARG A 157 0.51 -11.13 0.71
N TYR A 158 -0.13 -10.19 1.39
CA TYR A 158 0.44 -9.54 2.57
C TYR A 158 0.70 -10.49 3.74
N SER A 159 -0.15 -11.50 3.95
CA SER A 159 0.05 -12.51 5.01
C SER A 159 1.40 -13.23 4.87
N GLU A 160 1.67 -13.76 3.68
CA GLU A 160 2.91 -14.49 3.42
C GLU A 160 4.13 -13.55 3.40
N ALA A 161 3.96 -12.31 2.92
CA ALA A 161 5.00 -11.29 3.00
C ALA A 161 5.39 -10.94 4.44
N ILE A 162 4.40 -10.83 5.35
CA ILE A 162 4.65 -10.63 6.80
C ILE A 162 5.46 -11.79 7.37
N GLU A 163 5.10 -13.04 7.06
CA GLU A 163 5.84 -14.23 7.53
C GLU A 163 7.30 -14.20 7.07
N CYS A 164 7.53 -13.89 5.80
CA CYS A 164 8.86 -13.76 5.21
C CYS A 164 9.69 -12.67 5.92
N PHE A 165 9.15 -11.46 6.06
CA PHE A 165 9.87 -10.36 6.72
C PHE A 165 10.07 -10.61 8.22
N ALA A 166 9.13 -11.25 8.90
CA ALA A 166 9.29 -11.65 10.30
C ALA A 166 10.40 -12.68 10.47
N LYS A 167 10.51 -13.67 9.56
CA LYS A 167 11.61 -14.64 9.54
C LYS A 167 12.94 -13.95 9.25
N THR A 168 13.02 -13.04 8.28
CA THR A 168 14.26 -12.26 8.02
C THR A 168 14.65 -11.42 9.23
N ALA A 169 13.70 -10.75 9.88
CA ALA A 169 13.95 -9.95 11.09
C ALA A 169 14.48 -10.82 12.26
N ALA A 170 13.95 -12.03 12.43
CA ALA A 170 14.45 -12.99 13.42
C ALA A 170 15.87 -13.48 13.11
N LEU A 171 16.19 -13.70 11.83
CA LEU A 171 17.53 -14.13 11.39
C LEU A 171 18.57 -12.99 11.43
N GLN A 172 18.12 -11.73 11.33
CA GLN A 172 18.98 -10.54 11.30
C GLN A 172 18.55 -9.48 12.32
N PRO A 173 18.58 -9.77 13.63
CA PRO A 173 18.00 -8.91 14.67
C PRO A 173 18.73 -7.57 14.88
N LYS A 174 19.90 -7.38 14.27
CA LYS A 174 20.68 -6.13 14.31
C LYS A 174 20.56 -5.31 13.02
N SER A 175 19.87 -5.83 12.01
CA SER A 175 19.69 -5.14 10.72
C SER A 175 18.39 -4.33 10.75
N PRO A 176 18.41 -3.01 10.51
CA PRO A 176 17.18 -2.21 10.52
C PRO A 176 16.24 -2.53 9.34
N LYS A 177 16.79 -2.94 8.19
CA LYS A 177 16.02 -3.11 6.94
C LYS A 177 14.85 -4.12 7.05
N PRO A 178 15.02 -5.35 7.59
CA PRO A 178 13.91 -6.28 7.74
C PRO A 178 12.83 -5.78 8.69
N HIS A 179 13.19 -5.09 9.77
CA HIS A 179 12.22 -4.50 10.71
C HIS A 179 11.44 -3.35 10.07
N PHE A 180 12.09 -2.53 9.24
CA PHE A 180 11.42 -1.48 8.48
C PHE A 180 10.40 -2.07 7.50
N LEU A 181 10.81 -3.06 6.71
CA LEU A 181 9.92 -3.73 5.74
C LEU A 181 8.76 -4.45 6.44
N LEU A 182 9.02 -5.08 7.58
CA LEU A 182 7.98 -5.65 8.44
C LEU A 182 7.00 -4.57 8.92
N GLY A 183 7.50 -3.42 9.39
CA GLY A 183 6.65 -2.28 9.79
C GLY A 183 5.79 -1.75 8.64
N SER A 184 6.38 -1.63 7.45
CA SER A 184 5.69 -1.19 6.23
C SER A 184 4.54 -2.13 5.85
N ILE A 185 4.81 -3.43 5.73
CA ILE A 185 3.76 -4.38 5.34
C ILE A 185 2.68 -4.54 6.42
N LEU A 186 3.05 -4.47 7.70
CA LEU A 186 2.09 -4.49 8.80
C LEU A 186 1.19 -3.26 8.74
N SER A 187 1.74 -2.08 8.43
CA SER A 187 0.95 -0.87 8.25
C SER A 187 -0.04 -0.98 7.08
N LEU A 188 0.43 -1.46 5.92
CA LEU A 188 -0.42 -1.72 4.74
C LEU A 188 -1.51 -2.77 5.00
N SER A 189 -1.20 -3.77 5.82
CA SER A 189 -2.14 -4.82 6.23
C SER A 189 -3.08 -4.39 7.35
N GLY A 190 -2.90 -3.18 7.87
CA GLY A 190 -3.67 -2.69 9.00
C GLY A 190 -3.26 -3.28 10.35
N LYS A 191 -2.18 -4.03 10.49
CA LYS A 191 -1.69 -4.50 11.79
C LYS A 191 -0.97 -3.37 12.54
N THR A 192 -1.71 -2.30 12.87
CA THR A 192 -1.21 -0.98 13.28
C THR A 192 -0.33 -1.04 14.52
N THR A 193 -0.74 -1.76 15.56
CA THR A 193 0.05 -1.91 16.80
C THR A 193 1.37 -2.65 16.57
N SER A 194 1.36 -3.67 15.69
CA SER A 194 2.56 -4.41 15.32
C SER A 194 3.49 -3.57 14.43
N ALA A 195 2.92 -2.78 13.51
CA ALA A 195 3.66 -1.82 12.70
C ALA A 195 4.39 -0.78 13.58
N LEU A 196 3.70 -0.24 14.60
CA LEU A 196 4.28 0.71 15.55
C LEU A 196 5.52 0.12 16.25
N LYS A 197 5.43 -1.13 16.73
CA LYS A 197 6.55 -1.84 17.36
C LYS A 197 7.73 -2.02 16.40
N ALA A 198 7.46 -2.41 15.15
CA ALA A 198 8.48 -2.64 14.14
C ALA A 198 9.20 -1.33 13.72
N TYR A 199 8.47 -0.22 13.55
CA TYR A 199 9.07 1.09 13.27
C TYR A 199 9.90 1.60 14.45
N ARG A 200 9.39 1.52 15.68
CA ARG A 200 10.16 1.89 16.89
C ARG A 200 11.44 1.05 17.02
N HIS A 201 11.38 -0.24 16.69
CA HIS A 201 12.57 -1.09 16.68
C HIS A 201 13.59 -0.67 15.61
N THR A 202 13.12 -0.37 14.40
CA THR A 202 13.95 0.16 13.31
C THR A 202 14.68 1.43 13.76
N LEU A 203 13.97 2.36 14.40
CA LEU A 203 14.54 3.63 14.89
C LEU A 203 15.46 3.45 16.10
N LYS A 204 15.29 2.39 16.89
CA LYS A 204 16.26 2.01 17.93
C LYS A 204 17.59 1.56 17.32
N LEU A 205 17.56 0.81 16.22
CA LEU A 205 18.75 0.34 15.51
C LEU A 205 19.38 1.46 14.66
N GLN A 206 18.57 2.30 14.04
CA GLN A 206 18.99 3.41 13.18
C GLN A 206 18.10 4.65 13.44
N PRO A 207 18.48 5.53 14.38
CA PRO A 207 17.67 6.71 14.72
C PRO A 207 17.47 7.69 13.55
N LYS A 208 18.46 7.79 12.65
CA LYS A 208 18.39 8.64 11.45
C LYS A 208 17.85 7.85 10.25
N HIS A 209 16.56 7.53 10.25
CA HIS A 209 15.91 6.79 9.18
C HIS A 209 14.61 7.48 8.72
N PRO A 210 14.66 8.38 7.72
CA PRO A 210 13.51 9.19 7.30
C PRO A 210 12.24 8.40 6.98
N SER A 211 12.34 7.31 6.20
CA SER A 211 11.16 6.51 5.83
C SER A 211 10.53 5.79 7.03
N ALA A 212 11.32 5.46 8.07
CA ALA A 212 10.80 4.83 9.27
C ALA A 212 10.14 5.86 10.20
N LEU A 213 10.65 7.09 10.25
CA LEU A 213 9.99 8.22 10.93
C LEU A 213 8.66 8.59 10.26
N LEU A 214 8.63 8.61 8.92
CA LEU A 214 7.40 8.85 8.16
C LEU A 214 6.36 7.75 8.42
N GLY A 215 6.76 6.47 8.28
CA GLY A 215 5.87 5.33 8.59
C GLY A 215 5.42 5.29 10.06
N LEU A 216 6.29 5.69 11.00
CA LEU A 216 5.94 5.87 12.40
C LEU A 216 4.87 6.95 12.56
N GLY A 217 5.05 8.13 11.94
CA GLY A 217 4.07 9.21 11.97
C GLY A 217 2.70 8.79 11.43
N HIS A 218 2.64 8.10 10.28
CA HIS A 218 1.39 7.59 9.72
C HIS A 218 0.71 6.57 10.65
N THR A 219 1.50 5.71 11.29
CA THR A 219 1.01 4.70 12.24
C THR A 219 0.45 5.36 13.51
N LEU A 220 1.16 6.34 14.07
CA LEU A 220 0.75 7.10 15.26
C LEU A 220 -0.52 7.92 14.98
N LYS A 221 -0.62 8.56 13.81
CA LYS A 221 -1.84 9.23 13.34
C LYS A 221 -3.04 8.27 13.35
N THR A 222 -2.87 7.07 12.83
CA THR A 222 -3.93 6.05 12.77
C THR A 222 -4.41 5.64 14.17
N LEU A 223 -3.49 5.55 15.12
CA LEU A 223 -3.77 5.25 16.54
C LEU A 223 -4.31 6.45 17.34
N GLY A 224 -4.39 7.65 16.74
CA GLY A 224 -4.79 8.88 17.44
C GLY A 224 -3.71 9.47 18.36
N GLN A 225 -2.47 9.00 18.29
CA GLN A 225 -1.33 9.51 19.07
C GLN A 225 -0.73 10.75 18.39
N GLN A 226 -1.47 11.86 18.44
CA GLN A 226 -1.24 13.01 17.59
C GLN A 226 0.11 13.71 17.81
N GLN A 227 0.46 14.01 19.06
CA GLN A 227 1.69 14.75 19.36
C GLN A 227 2.93 13.94 18.93
N GLU A 228 2.98 12.65 19.25
CA GLU A 228 4.07 11.78 18.81
C GLU A 228 4.14 11.68 17.27
N ALA A 229 3.00 11.69 16.57
CA ALA A 229 2.99 11.71 15.11
C ALA A 229 3.62 13.00 14.56
N ILE A 230 3.26 14.16 15.12
CA ILE A 230 3.83 15.46 14.76
C ILE A 230 5.35 15.46 15.00
N ASP A 231 5.79 14.97 16.16
CA ASP A 231 7.22 14.89 16.50
C ASP A 231 7.97 14.01 15.49
N ALA A 232 7.44 12.83 15.15
CA ALA A 232 8.05 11.94 14.16
C ALA A 232 8.15 12.59 12.76
N TYR A 233 7.12 13.30 12.30
CA TYR A 233 7.18 14.02 11.03
C TYR A 233 8.18 15.18 11.07
N ARG A 234 8.24 15.94 12.19
CA ARG A 234 9.21 17.02 12.36
C ARG A 234 10.64 16.49 12.36
N ASP A 235 10.89 15.35 12.99
CA ASP A 235 12.17 14.65 12.94
C ASP A 235 12.53 14.23 11.51
N CYS A 236 11.56 13.75 10.73
CA CYS A 236 11.76 13.39 9.33
C CYS A 236 12.10 14.62 8.47
N ILE A 237 11.39 15.74 8.63
CA ILE A 237 11.68 17.02 7.95
C ILE A 237 13.11 17.49 8.25
N ARG A 238 13.58 17.37 9.50
CA ARG A 238 14.96 17.74 9.86
C ARG A 238 16.02 16.91 9.12
N LEU A 239 15.72 15.66 8.76
CA LEU A 239 16.64 14.79 8.01
C LEU A 239 16.51 14.93 6.50
N LYS A 240 15.31 15.23 6.00
CA LYS A 240 14.95 15.32 4.58
C LYS A 240 14.01 16.52 4.36
N PRO A 241 14.55 17.75 4.31
CA PRO A 241 13.72 18.97 4.16
C PRO A 241 13.00 19.06 2.80
N ASP A 242 13.52 18.36 1.80
CA ASP A 242 13.01 18.26 0.43
C ASP A 242 11.90 17.21 0.27
N ASN A 243 11.52 16.50 1.33
CA ASN A 243 10.47 15.51 1.30
C ASN A 243 9.09 16.13 1.55
N GLY A 244 8.44 16.57 0.47
CA GLY A 244 7.12 17.19 0.50
C GLY A 244 6.03 16.29 1.09
N GLU A 245 6.14 14.95 0.97
CA GLU A 245 5.16 14.00 1.53
C GLU A 245 4.99 14.19 3.05
N VAL A 246 6.07 14.54 3.74
CA VAL A 246 6.04 14.75 5.20
C VAL A 246 5.29 16.04 5.55
N TYR A 247 5.49 17.10 4.76
CA TYR A 247 4.75 18.36 4.93
C TYR A 247 3.26 18.18 4.64
N TRP A 248 2.92 17.47 3.56
CA TRP A 248 1.53 17.10 3.28
C TRP A 248 0.93 16.25 4.41
N SER A 249 1.67 15.26 4.90
CA SER A 249 1.22 14.41 6.01
C SER A 249 0.92 15.22 7.28
N LEU A 250 1.74 16.24 7.58
CA LEU A 250 1.51 17.19 8.67
C LEU A 250 0.32 18.12 8.41
N ALA A 251 0.23 18.74 7.23
CA ALA A 251 -0.85 19.66 6.87
C ALA A 251 -2.22 18.96 6.87
N ASN A 252 -2.23 17.67 6.53
CA ASN A 252 -3.41 16.82 6.51
C ASN A 252 -3.76 16.24 7.90
N LEU A 253 -3.17 16.78 8.97
CA LEU A 253 -3.65 16.62 10.34
C LEU A 253 -4.57 17.80 10.67
N LYS A 254 -5.87 17.56 10.89
CA LYS A 254 -6.87 18.60 11.16
C LYS A 254 -6.55 19.46 12.39
N THR A 255 -5.78 18.92 13.34
CA THR A 255 -5.38 19.61 14.57
C THR A 255 -4.07 20.38 14.44
N TYR A 256 -3.38 20.24 13.30
CA TYR A 256 -2.10 20.89 13.08
C TYR A 256 -2.23 22.03 12.08
N LYS A 257 -1.65 23.18 12.41
CA LYS A 257 -1.47 24.29 11.48
C LYS A 257 0.01 24.47 11.22
N LEU A 258 0.38 24.51 9.94
CA LEU A 258 1.74 24.86 9.53
C LEU A 258 2.05 26.30 9.94
N SER A 259 3.28 26.54 10.39
CA SER A 259 3.73 27.88 10.76
C SER A 259 4.09 28.71 9.53
N GLY A 260 4.13 30.03 9.66
CA GLY A 260 4.60 30.91 8.57
C GLY A 260 6.01 30.53 8.08
N LYS A 261 6.89 30.09 8.98
CA LYS A 261 8.22 29.59 8.62
C LYS A 261 8.16 28.32 7.77
N ASP A 262 7.20 27.42 8.02
CA ASP A 262 7.04 26.23 7.19
C ASP A 262 6.59 26.62 5.78
N ILE A 263 5.66 27.57 5.67
CA ILE A 263 5.17 28.09 4.39
C ILE A 263 6.34 28.67 3.59
N GLU A 264 7.15 29.55 4.20
CA GLU A 264 8.34 30.14 3.58
C GLU A 264 9.33 29.07 3.08
N ILE A 265 9.59 28.03 3.90
CA ILE A 265 10.50 26.94 3.52
C ILE A 265 9.94 26.16 2.32
N MET A 266 8.65 25.83 2.32
CA MET A 266 8.03 25.09 1.21
C MET A 266 8.05 25.90 -0.08
N GLU A 267 7.68 27.19 -0.03
CA GLU A 267 7.72 28.09 -1.18
C GLU A 267 9.14 28.24 -1.74
N ALA A 268 10.12 28.45 -0.86
CA ALA A 268 11.53 28.54 -1.26
C ALA A 268 12.05 27.22 -1.86
N THR A 269 11.63 26.07 -1.32
CA THR A 269 12.04 24.75 -1.83
C THR A 269 11.48 24.50 -3.23
N ILE A 270 10.21 24.83 -3.47
CA ILE A 270 9.60 24.73 -4.81
C ILE A 270 10.32 25.67 -5.79
N GLY A 271 10.63 26.90 -5.38
CA GLY A 271 11.21 27.93 -6.25
C GLY A 271 12.69 27.76 -6.58
N ASN A 272 13.48 27.14 -5.69
CA ASN A 272 14.95 27.09 -5.81
C ASN A 272 15.51 25.71 -6.18
N SER A 273 14.68 24.67 -6.22
CA SER A 273 15.14 23.30 -6.43
C SER A 273 14.76 22.80 -7.83
N ASP A 274 15.74 22.85 -8.73
CA ASP A 274 15.63 22.25 -10.07
C ASP A 274 15.56 20.71 -10.00
N ASP A 275 16.18 20.10 -8.98
CA ASP A 275 16.21 18.64 -8.77
C ASP A 275 15.02 18.09 -7.95
N LEU A 276 14.03 18.93 -7.64
CA LEU A 276 12.86 18.47 -6.85
C LEU A 276 11.97 17.59 -7.71
N SER A 277 11.75 16.35 -7.28
CA SER A 277 10.84 15.44 -7.98
C SER A 277 9.42 16.00 -8.07
N ASP A 278 8.74 15.73 -9.18
CA ASP A 278 7.36 16.19 -9.40
C ASP A 278 6.43 15.74 -8.27
N GLN A 279 6.59 14.51 -7.79
CA GLN A 279 5.78 14.02 -6.67
C GLN A 279 6.01 14.83 -5.40
N SER A 280 7.26 15.19 -5.08
CA SER A 280 7.54 16.01 -3.89
C SER A 280 6.98 17.42 -4.06
N ARG A 281 7.10 17.99 -5.27
CA ARG A 281 6.51 19.28 -5.64
C ARG A 281 4.99 19.30 -5.46
N VAL A 282 4.28 18.28 -5.94
CA VAL A 282 2.83 18.12 -5.71
C VAL A 282 2.51 18.12 -4.22
N ASN A 283 3.22 17.32 -3.42
CA ASN A 283 2.96 17.26 -1.99
C ASN A 283 3.13 18.63 -1.29
N PHE A 284 4.17 19.40 -1.65
CA PHE A 284 4.33 20.76 -1.13
C PHE A 284 3.19 21.69 -1.54
N LEU A 285 2.74 21.64 -2.79
CA LEU A 285 1.63 22.46 -3.29
C LEU A 285 0.33 22.16 -2.52
N PHE A 286 0.01 20.88 -2.29
CA PHE A 286 -1.15 20.50 -1.47
C PHE A 286 -1.02 20.92 -0.01
N ALA A 287 0.18 20.84 0.57
CA ALA A 287 0.44 21.32 1.93
C ALA A 287 0.27 22.85 2.06
N LEU A 288 0.74 23.60 1.07
CA LEU A 288 0.57 25.06 0.98
C LEU A 288 -0.90 25.44 0.78
N ALA A 289 -1.61 24.74 -0.11
CA ALA A 289 -3.03 24.95 -0.35
C ALA A 289 -3.84 24.80 0.95
N LYS A 290 -3.57 23.72 1.69
CA LYS A 290 -4.19 23.46 2.99
C LYS A 290 -3.84 24.52 4.04
N ALA A 291 -2.59 24.99 4.08
CA ALA A 291 -2.17 26.04 4.99
C ALA A 291 -2.92 27.37 4.72
N LYS A 292 -3.05 27.77 3.45
CA LYS A 292 -3.80 28.98 3.05
C LYS A 292 -5.29 28.85 3.33
N GLU A 293 -5.86 27.67 3.15
CA GLU A 293 -7.24 27.39 3.54
C GLU A 293 -7.45 27.54 5.07
N ASP A 294 -6.52 27.07 5.89
CA ASP A 294 -6.60 27.21 7.35
C ASP A 294 -6.47 28.66 7.85
N GLU A 295 -5.94 29.54 6.99
CA GLU A 295 -5.90 31.00 7.16
C GLU A 295 -7.18 31.70 6.63
N GLY A 296 -8.10 30.96 5.99
CA GLY A 296 -9.30 31.50 5.36
C GLY A 296 -9.06 32.16 3.99
N LYS A 297 -7.86 31.98 3.41
CA LYS A 297 -7.46 32.58 2.13
C LYS A 297 -7.77 31.62 0.98
N PHE A 298 -9.07 31.43 0.70
CA PHE A 298 -9.54 30.43 -0.25
C PHE A 298 -9.03 30.65 -1.69
N GLY A 299 -8.90 31.91 -2.14
CA GLY A 299 -8.33 32.23 -3.45
C GLY A 299 -6.88 31.76 -3.60
N GLU A 300 -6.00 32.12 -2.65
CA GLU A 300 -4.60 31.64 -2.65
C GLU A 300 -4.54 30.10 -2.53
N ALA A 301 -5.39 29.50 -1.71
CA ALA A 301 -5.47 28.05 -1.58
C ALA A 301 -5.82 27.37 -2.91
N TRP A 302 -6.77 27.94 -3.68
CA TRP A 302 -7.15 27.43 -5.00
C TRP A 302 -5.96 27.42 -5.95
N ASP A 303 -5.18 28.50 -6.03
CA ASP A 303 -4.03 28.59 -6.93
C ASP A 303 -3.00 27.48 -6.68
N TYR A 304 -2.80 27.08 -5.41
CA TYR A 304 -1.93 25.95 -5.08
C TYR A 304 -2.58 24.60 -5.39
N TYR A 305 -3.88 24.42 -5.09
CA TYR A 305 -4.60 23.20 -5.45
C TYR A 305 -4.59 22.97 -6.95
N GLU A 306 -4.92 23.97 -7.76
CA GLU A 306 -4.93 23.88 -9.23
C GLU A 306 -3.56 23.50 -9.78
N LYS A 307 -2.48 24.17 -9.33
CA LYS A 307 -1.11 23.83 -9.74
C LYS A 307 -0.72 22.41 -9.36
N GLY A 308 -1.03 21.99 -8.13
CA GLY A 308 -0.74 20.65 -7.63
C GLY A 308 -1.50 19.57 -8.41
N ASN A 309 -2.79 19.81 -8.64
CA ASN A 309 -3.67 18.94 -9.41
C ASN A 309 -3.22 18.79 -10.85
N LYS A 310 -2.85 19.89 -11.52
CA LYS A 310 -2.33 19.85 -12.90
C LYS A 310 -1.08 18.98 -13.03
N ILE A 311 -0.14 19.08 -12.09
CA ILE A 311 1.06 18.22 -12.11
C ILE A 311 0.67 16.78 -11.81
N GLN A 312 -0.12 16.52 -10.75
CA GLN A 312 -0.52 15.16 -10.40
C GLN A 312 -1.31 14.47 -11.52
N ARG A 313 -2.20 15.19 -12.20
CA ARG A 313 -2.98 14.69 -13.34
C ARG A 313 -2.09 14.26 -14.52
N SER A 314 -0.92 14.88 -14.68
CA SER A 314 0.08 14.49 -15.70
C SER A 314 0.91 13.26 -15.31
N LEU A 315 0.99 12.96 -14.01
CA LEU A 315 1.67 11.77 -13.48
C LEU A 315 0.76 10.54 -13.47
N GLU A 316 -0.55 10.74 -13.49
CA GLU A 316 -1.57 9.68 -13.44
C GLU A 316 -2.22 9.45 -14.80
N HIS A 317 -2.59 8.20 -15.07
CA HIS A 317 -3.39 7.84 -16.23
C HIS A 317 -4.86 7.63 -15.80
N TYR A 318 -5.76 8.42 -16.38
CA TYR A 318 -7.20 8.26 -16.28
C TYR A 318 -7.83 8.43 -17.65
N ASP A 319 -8.72 7.51 -17.99
CA ASP A 319 -9.48 7.47 -19.24
C ASP A 319 -10.98 7.41 -18.91
N PRO A 320 -11.72 8.52 -19.11
CA PRO A 320 -13.16 8.57 -18.85
C PRO A 320 -13.95 7.65 -19.79
N VAL A 321 -13.50 7.47 -21.04
CA VAL A 321 -14.16 6.60 -22.02
C VAL A 321 -14.04 5.14 -21.58
N GLN A 322 -12.85 4.72 -21.13
CA GLN A 322 -12.66 3.37 -20.61
C GLN A 322 -13.54 3.08 -19.38
N THR A 323 -13.77 4.09 -18.54
CA THR A 323 -14.67 4.00 -17.38
C THR A 323 -16.12 3.79 -17.84
N GLU A 324 -16.60 4.59 -18.79
CA GLU A 324 -17.93 4.45 -19.36
C GLU A 324 -18.15 3.09 -20.02
N VAL A 325 -17.22 2.65 -20.89
CA VAL A 325 -17.29 1.34 -21.57
C VAL A 325 -17.35 0.19 -20.57
N THR A 326 -16.62 0.30 -19.46
CA THR A 326 -16.63 -0.71 -18.40
C THR A 326 -17.98 -0.77 -17.70
N ASN A 327 -18.55 0.40 -17.37
CA ASN A 327 -19.87 0.53 -16.77
C ASN A 327 -20.97 0.01 -17.70
N ASP A 328 -20.89 0.30 -19.00
CA ASP A 328 -21.82 -0.21 -20.01
C ASP A 328 -21.82 -1.74 -20.05
N GLY A 329 -20.63 -2.35 -20.06
CA GLY A 329 -20.49 -3.81 -20.01
C GLY A 329 -21.11 -4.41 -18.75
N LEU A 330 -20.94 -3.76 -17.59
CA LEU A 330 -21.54 -4.20 -16.33
C LEU A 330 -23.07 -4.09 -16.37
N ILE A 331 -23.61 -2.94 -16.79
CA ILE A 331 -25.06 -2.69 -16.91
C ILE A 331 -25.71 -3.70 -17.87
N GLN A 332 -25.06 -3.97 -19.00
CA GLN A 332 -25.57 -4.90 -20.01
C GLN A 332 -25.58 -6.36 -19.51
N VAL A 333 -24.59 -6.77 -18.71
CA VAL A 333 -24.53 -8.12 -18.15
C VAL A 333 -25.52 -8.28 -17.02
N PHE A 334 -25.47 -7.37 -16.04
CA PHE A 334 -26.34 -7.39 -14.87
C PHE A 334 -27.66 -6.66 -15.17
N SER A 335 -28.33 -7.07 -16.25
CA SER A 335 -29.62 -6.54 -16.65
C SER A 335 -30.74 -7.00 -15.71
N LYS A 336 -31.91 -6.38 -15.83
CA LYS A 336 -33.11 -6.79 -15.10
C LYS A 336 -33.45 -8.27 -15.35
N GLU A 337 -33.34 -8.73 -16.59
CA GLU A 337 -33.58 -10.12 -16.96
C GLU A 337 -32.55 -11.06 -16.33
N PHE A 338 -31.27 -10.67 -16.33
CA PHE A 338 -30.23 -11.48 -15.68
C PHE A 338 -30.51 -11.63 -14.19
N ILE A 339 -30.81 -10.53 -13.49
CA ILE A 339 -31.08 -10.54 -12.04
C ILE A 339 -32.34 -11.34 -11.71
N GLN A 340 -33.43 -11.19 -12.47
CA GLN A 340 -34.68 -11.94 -12.24
C GLN A 340 -34.53 -13.44 -12.48
N ASN A 341 -33.67 -13.84 -13.43
CA ASN A 341 -33.38 -15.24 -13.71
C ASN A 341 -32.27 -15.82 -12.80
N SER A 342 -31.50 -14.96 -12.14
CA SER A 342 -30.49 -15.37 -11.17
C SER A 342 -31.19 -15.88 -9.92
N LYS A 343 -30.93 -17.13 -9.56
CA LYS A 343 -31.34 -17.65 -8.26
C LYS A 343 -30.37 -17.15 -7.19
N GLU A 344 -30.85 -16.90 -5.98
CA GLU A 344 -30.05 -16.48 -4.81
C GLU A 344 -29.13 -17.61 -4.30
N GLU A 345 -28.29 -18.13 -5.18
CA GLU A 345 -27.60 -19.41 -5.03
C GLU A 345 -26.11 -19.26 -4.67
N GLY A 346 -25.63 -18.02 -4.53
CA GLY A 346 -24.28 -17.71 -4.05
C GLY A 346 -24.01 -18.18 -2.61
N ASN A 347 -22.88 -17.80 -2.06
CA ASN A 347 -22.54 -18.12 -0.67
C ASN A 347 -23.49 -17.40 0.29
N GLN A 348 -24.14 -18.16 1.18
CA GLN A 348 -25.23 -17.68 2.03
C GLN A 348 -24.76 -16.94 3.29
N ASP A 349 -23.45 -16.79 3.50
CA ASP A 349 -22.89 -16.05 4.62
C ASP A 349 -23.35 -14.58 4.62
N SER A 350 -23.96 -14.15 5.73
CA SER A 350 -24.51 -12.80 5.93
C SER A 350 -23.57 -11.88 6.72
N SER A 351 -22.38 -12.35 7.11
CA SER A 351 -21.42 -11.57 7.89
C SER A 351 -20.87 -10.30 7.21
N PRO A 352 -20.77 -10.20 5.86
CA PRO A 352 -20.22 -8.98 5.23
C PRO A 352 -21.23 -7.84 5.14
N ILE A 353 -20.81 -6.65 5.56
CA ILE A 353 -21.42 -5.36 5.21
C ILE A 353 -20.47 -4.62 4.26
N PHE A 354 -20.95 -4.28 3.07
CA PHE A 354 -20.24 -3.45 2.11
C PHE A 354 -20.68 -2.00 2.26
N VAL A 355 -19.72 -1.10 2.50
CA VAL A 355 -19.98 0.35 2.49
C VAL A 355 -19.30 0.93 1.25
N VAL A 356 -20.13 1.30 0.27
CA VAL A 356 -19.74 1.79 -1.06
C VAL A 356 -20.11 3.27 -1.22
N GLY A 357 -19.70 3.87 -2.34
CA GLY A 357 -20.02 5.26 -2.69
C GLY A 357 -18.83 5.94 -3.35
N LEU A 358 -18.77 7.26 -3.29
CA LEU A 358 -17.57 7.99 -3.66
C LEU A 358 -16.61 8.17 -2.48
N PRO A 359 -15.30 8.29 -2.71
CA PRO A 359 -14.39 8.77 -1.69
C PRO A 359 -14.91 10.08 -1.09
N ARG A 360 -14.65 10.31 0.20
CA ARG A 360 -15.02 11.57 0.90
C ARG A 360 -16.53 11.88 1.00
N SER A 361 -17.40 10.93 0.67
CA SER A 361 -18.86 11.07 0.85
C SER A 361 -19.34 10.93 2.31
N GLY A 362 -18.48 10.47 3.23
CA GLY A 362 -18.86 10.18 4.62
C GLY A 362 -18.88 8.69 4.96
N SER A 363 -18.45 7.81 4.06
CA SER A 363 -18.38 6.36 4.27
C SER A 363 -17.60 5.93 5.53
N THR A 364 -16.54 6.66 5.91
CA THR A 364 -15.82 6.40 7.18
C THR A 364 -16.67 6.67 8.41
N LEU A 365 -17.55 7.68 8.37
CA LEU A 365 -18.47 7.97 9.48
C LEU A 365 -19.45 6.81 9.66
N VAL A 366 -20.05 6.35 8.56
CA VAL A 366 -20.97 5.19 8.56
C VAL A 366 -20.29 3.92 9.08
N GLU A 367 -19.06 3.64 8.62
CA GLU A 367 -18.26 2.52 9.14
C GLU A 367 -18.02 2.66 10.64
N GLN A 368 -17.68 3.85 11.13
CA GLN A 368 -17.38 4.07 12.54
C GLN A 368 -18.62 3.93 13.43
N ILE A 369 -19.79 4.39 12.96
CA ILE A 369 -21.08 4.19 13.63
C ILE A 369 -21.35 2.70 13.77
N LEU A 370 -21.29 1.95 12.67
CA LEU A 370 -21.57 0.51 12.67
C LEU A 370 -20.54 -0.28 13.49
N ALA A 371 -19.24 0.02 13.35
CA ALA A 371 -18.17 -0.67 14.07
C ALA A 371 -18.17 -0.40 15.59
N SER A 372 -18.96 0.58 16.05
CA SER A 372 -19.20 0.83 17.48
C SER A 372 -20.21 -0.16 18.08
N HIS A 373 -20.98 -0.85 17.25
CA HIS A 373 -21.85 -1.94 17.66
C HIS A 373 -21.04 -3.17 18.11
N SER A 374 -21.47 -3.83 19.19
CA SER A 374 -20.75 -4.95 19.81
C SER A 374 -20.53 -6.16 18.86
N MET A 375 -21.46 -6.36 17.93
CA MET A 375 -21.45 -7.44 16.93
C MET A 375 -20.67 -7.15 15.64
N VAL A 376 -20.22 -5.91 15.41
CA VAL A 376 -19.71 -5.48 14.11
C VAL A 376 -18.24 -5.11 14.18
N GLU A 377 -17.41 -5.75 13.37
CA GLU A 377 -16.01 -5.40 13.22
C GLU A 377 -15.78 -4.52 11.99
N GLY A 378 -15.29 -3.29 12.19
CA GLY A 378 -14.81 -2.50 11.06
C GLY A 378 -13.42 -2.97 10.64
N THR A 379 -13.23 -3.35 9.36
CA THR A 379 -11.93 -3.86 8.87
C THR A 379 -11.08 -2.76 8.21
N ALA A 380 -11.15 -2.62 6.89
CA ALA A 380 -10.45 -1.63 6.06
C ALA A 380 -11.14 -1.51 4.69
N GLU A 381 -10.47 -0.81 3.75
CA GLU A 381 -10.77 -0.89 2.32
C GLU A 381 -10.20 -2.20 1.77
N LEU A 382 -11.03 -3.23 1.57
CA LEU A 382 -10.55 -4.53 1.11
C LEU A 382 -10.43 -4.55 -0.43
N PRO A 383 -9.27 -4.97 -0.99
CA PRO A 383 -9.05 -4.97 -2.44
C PRO A 383 -9.50 -6.26 -3.13
N TYR A 384 -10.31 -7.10 -2.47
CA TYR A 384 -10.49 -8.49 -2.88
C TYR A 384 -11.58 -8.72 -3.92
N LEU A 385 -12.63 -7.89 -3.99
CA LEU A 385 -13.68 -8.05 -5.01
C LEU A 385 -13.13 -7.93 -6.43
N GLY A 386 -12.25 -6.96 -6.70
CA GLY A 386 -11.57 -6.85 -7.99
C GLY A 386 -10.72 -8.10 -8.32
N ARG A 387 -10.11 -8.75 -7.32
CA ARG A 387 -9.37 -10.01 -7.53
C ARG A 387 -10.29 -11.18 -7.81
N VAL A 388 -11.42 -11.26 -7.11
CA VAL A 388 -12.45 -12.27 -7.37
C VAL A 388 -12.98 -12.10 -8.80
N ALA A 389 -13.29 -10.86 -9.21
CA ALA A 389 -13.73 -10.56 -10.58
C ALA A 389 -12.67 -10.96 -11.63
N THR A 390 -11.42 -10.52 -11.46
CA THR A 390 -10.33 -10.86 -12.41
C THR A 390 -9.92 -12.33 -12.40
N SER A 391 -10.22 -13.09 -11.34
CA SER A 391 -9.97 -14.54 -11.31
C SER A 391 -10.78 -15.30 -12.35
N LEU A 392 -11.95 -14.75 -12.75
CA LEU A 392 -12.79 -15.29 -13.83
C LEU A 392 -12.13 -15.20 -15.21
N ASN A 393 -11.12 -14.33 -15.37
CA ASN A 393 -10.43 -14.13 -16.64
C ASN A 393 -9.27 -15.12 -16.82
N ARG A 394 -8.84 -15.79 -15.75
CA ARG A 394 -7.64 -16.66 -15.79
C ARG A 394 -7.98 -18.01 -16.41
N ASN A 395 -7.12 -18.47 -17.32
CA ASN A 395 -7.13 -19.81 -17.92
C ASN A 395 -8.38 -20.18 -18.74
N ARG A 396 -9.13 -19.18 -19.23
CA ARG A 396 -10.23 -19.41 -20.16
C ARG A 396 -9.75 -19.39 -21.61
N ALA A 397 -9.81 -20.54 -22.28
CA ALA A 397 -9.42 -20.67 -23.68
C ALA A 397 -10.41 -20.01 -24.66
N ASP A 398 -11.64 -19.74 -24.21
CA ASP A 398 -12.70 -19.11 -25.01
C ASP A 398 -12.62 -17.57 -25.05
N GLY A 399 -11.75 -16.96 -24.23
CA GLY A 399 -11.58 -15.50 -24.16
C GLY A 399 -12.74 -14.73 -23.51
N VAL A 400 -13.73 -15.42 -22.93
CA VAL A 400 -14.87 -14.78 -22.25
C VAL A 400 -14.42 -14.29 -20.87
N ASN A 401 -14.39 -12.98 -20.68
CA ASN A 401 -13.93 -12.35 -19.45
C ASN A 401 -15.09 -11.79 -18.62
N TYR A 402 -14.81 -11.41 -17.38
CA TYR A 402 -15.69 -10.58 -16.58
C TYR A 402 -15.91 -9.21 -17.28
N PRO A 403 -17.15 -8.68 -17.32
CA PRO A 403 -18.36 -9.23 -16.68
C PRO A 403 -19.09 -10.32 -17.47
N GLN A 404 -18.85 -10.49 -18.77
CA GLN A 404 -19.61 -11.41 -19.63
C GLN A 404 -19.64 -12.86 -19.12
N ALA A 405 -18.53 -13.33 -18.54
CA ALA A 405 -18.40 -14.66 -17.95
C ALA A 405 -19.47 -14.98 -16.89
N MET A 406 -20.06 -13.96 -16.24
CA MET A 406 -21.12 -14.15 -15.24
C MET A 406 -22.36 -14.88 -15.77
N ARG A 407 -22.64 -14.80 -17.08
CA ARG A 407 -23.82 -15.43 -17.70
C ARG A 407 -23.73 -16.95 -17.76
N GLU A 408 -22.55 -17.51 -17.58
CA GLU A 408 -22.26 -18.93 -17.75
C GLU A 408 -21.94 -19.63 -16.43
N LEU A 409 -21.90 -18.89 -15.32
CA LEU A 409 -21.51 -19.45 -14.03
C LEU A 409 -22.65 -20.28 -13.42
N GLU A 410 -22.32 -21.53 -13.09
CA GLU A 410 -23.19 -22.38 -12.28
C GLU A 410 -23.14 -21.98 -10.80
N THR A 411 -24.16 -22.43 -10.04
CA THR A 411 -24.30 -22.26 -8.58
C THR A 411 -23.01 -22.56 -7.80
N THR A 412 -22.36 -23.67 -8.11
CA THR A 412 -21.13 -24.12 -7.42
C THR A 412 -19.98 -23.12 -7.61
N HIS A 413 -19.87 -22.52 -8.79
CA HIS A 413 -18.88 -21.49 -9.08
C HIS A 413 -19.17 -20.20 -8.30
N LEU A 414 -20.43 -19.77 -8.25
CA LEU A 414 -20.85 -18.58 -7.49
C LEU A 414 -20.55 -18.73 -5.99
N GLN A 415 -20.85 -19.90 -5.42
CA GLN A 415 -20.54 -20.23 -4.03
C GLN A 415 -19.04 -20.23 -3.75
N ALA A 416 -18.23 -20.80 -4.65
CA ALA A 416 -16.78 -20.82 -4.53
C ALA A 416 -16.17 -19.41 -4.60
N LEU A 417 -16.69 -18.52 -5.45
CA LEU A 417 -16.24 -17.12 -5.52
C LEU A 417 -16.59 -16.34 -4.23
N GLY A 418 -17.81 -16.54 -3.70
CA GLY A 418 -18.21 -15.99 -2.41
C GLY A 418 -17.31 -16.47 -1.28
N GLN A 419 -17.02 -17.78 -1.22
CA GLN A 419 -16.08 -18.34 -0.25
C GLN A 419 -14.66 -17.77 -0.42
N ASN A 420 -14.19 -17.59 -1.66
CA ASN A 420 -12.88 -17.00 -1.93
C ASN A 420 -12.76 -15.58 -1.38
N TYR A 421 -13.82 -14.77 -1.51
CA TYR A 421 -13.85 -13.44 -0.89
C TYR A 421 -13.76 -13.52 0.63
N LEU A 422 -14.58 -14.37 1.27
CA LEU A 422 -14.63 -14.53 2.73
C LEU A 422 -13.29 -15.00 3.31
N ASP A 423 -12.66 -15.99 2.68
CA ASP A 423 -11.35 -16.52 3.09
C ASP A 423 -10.26 -15.44 3.07
N ARG A 424 -10.29 -14.56 2.05
CA ARG A 424 -9.37 -13.43 1.95
C ARG A 424 -9.68 -12.34 2.96
N ALA A 425 -10.95 -12.01 3.16
CA ALA A 425 -11.37 -11.00 4.13
C ALA A 425 -10.99 -11.39 5.57
N LYS A 426 -10.95 -12.69 5.89
CA LYS A 426 -10.54 -13.21 7.20
C LYS A 426 -9.19 -12.69 7.68
N PHE A 427 -8.23 -12.42 6.77
CA PHE A 427 -6.92 -11.88 7.12
C PHE A 427 -6.99 -10.51 7.83
N HIS A 428 -7.99 -9.69 7.48
CA HIS A 428 -8.19 -8.36 8.05
C HIS A 428 -9.05 -8.35 9.32
N ARG A 429 -9.67 -9.48 9.67
CA ARG A 429 -10.42 -9.65 10.91
C ARG A 429 -9.46 -9.94 12.06
N GLU A 430 -9.65 -9.25 13.16
CA GLU A 430 -8.89 -9.33 14.41
C GLU A 430 -9.77 -9.80 15.57
N THR A 431 -11.08 -9.91 15.36
CA THR A 431 -12.04 -10.36 16.36
C THR A 431 -12.91 -11.50 15.83
N ASP A 432 -13.58 -12.19 16.76
CA ASP A 432 -14.58 -13.21 16.44
C ASP A 432 -16.00 -12.61 16.31
N ARG A 433 -16.13 -11.29 16.14
CA ARG A 433 -17.43 -10.63 15.96
C ARG A 433 -18.13 -11.21 14.73
N PRO A 434 -19.45 -11.47 14.79
CA PRO A 434 -20.16 -12.20 13.74
C PRO A 434 -20.24 -11.42 12.42
N ILE A 435 -20.20 -10.09 12.45
CA ILE A 435 -20.35 -9.23 11.28
C ILE A 435 -19.06 -8.43 11.07
N PHE A 436 -18.66 -8.22 9.82
CA PHE A 436 -17.54 -7.35 9.48
C PHE A 436 -17.87 -6.40 8.33
N ILE A 437 -17.20 -5.25 8.30
CA ILE A 437 -17.40 -4.22 7.28
C ILE A 437 -16.23 -4.23 6.30
N ASP A 438 -16.51 -4.38 5.02
CA ASP A 438 -15.63 -3.93 3.93
C ASP A 438 -16.08 -2.53 3.50
N LYS A 439 -15.37 -1.51 3.99
CA LYS A 439 -15.61 -0.12 3.61
C LYS A 439 -14.64 0.21 2.50
N ASN A 440 -15.04 -0.04 1.26
CA ASN A 440 -14.32 0.38 0.07
C ASN A 440 -15.29 1.05 -0.90
N PRO A 441 -15.29 2.41 -0.97
CA PRO A 441 -16.23 3.17 -1.78
C PRO A 441 -16.26 2.71 -3.24
N ASN A 442 -15.09 2.38 -3.79
CA ASN A 442 -14.90 1.97 -5.18
C ASN A 442 -15.52 0.61 -5.52
N ASN A 443 -16.10 -0.11 -4.56
CA ASN A 443 -16.82 -1.37 -4.82
C ASN A 443 -18.21 -1.15 -5.44
N PHE A 444 -18.70 0.09 -5.61
CA PHE A 444 -20.02 0.36 -6.19
C PHE A 444 -20.26 -0.27 -7.58
N PRO A 445 -19.28 -0.41 -8.51
CA PRO A 445 -19.50 -1.11 -9.77
C PRO A 445 -19.66 -2.63 -9.58
N SER A 446 -19.20 -3.18 -8.45
CA SER A 446 -19.24 -4.60 -8.13
C SER A 446 -20.52 -5.05 -7.44
N ILE A 447 -21.53 -4.18 -7.27
CA ILE A 447 -22.80 -4.55 -6.60
C ILE A 447 -23.47 -5.76 -7.27
N GLY A 448 -23.50 -5.81 -8.61
CA GLY A 448 -24.02 -6.98 -9.33
C GLY A 448 -23.26 -8.27 -8.97
N LEU A 449 -21.92 -8.21 -8.89
CA LEU A 449 -21.10 -9.35 -8.48
C LEU A 449 -21.38 -9.75 -7.02
N ILE A 450 -21.40 -8.78 -6.10
CA ILE A 450 -21.70 -9.01 -4.67
C ILE A 450 -23.04 -9.71 -4.53
N ASN A 451 -24.07 -9.23 -5.23
CA ASN A 451 -25.40 -9.83 -5.20
C ASN A 451 -25.39 -11.29 -5.68
N SER A 452 -24.62 -11.61 -6.72
CA SER A 452 -24.53 -12.98 -7.24
C SER A 452 -23.74 -13.92 -6.34
N ILE A 453 -22.64 -13.48 -5.72
CA ILE A 453 -21.74 -14.38 -4.96
C ILE A 453 -22.01 -14.38 -3.44
N LEU A 454 -22.64 -13.33 -2.91
CA LEU A 454 -22.95 -13.11 -1.49
C LEU A 454 -24.36 -12.50 -1.34
N PRO A 455 -25.43 -13.24 -1.71
CA PRO A 455 -26.80 -12.72 -1.73
C PRO A 455 -27.26 -12.13 -0.40
N ASN A 456 -26.77 -12.63 0.75
CA ASN A 456 -27.20 -12.18 2.07
C ASN A 456 -26.35 -11.05 2.68
N ALA A 457 -25.26 -10.63 2.03
CA ALA A 457 -24.44 -9.52 2.51
C ALA A 457 -25.21 -8.19 2.47
N LYS A 458 -24.94 -7.23 3.36
CA LYS A 458 -25.61 -5.91 3.32
C LYS A 458 -24.80 -4.93 2.47
N ILE A 459 -25.46 -4.02 1.76
CA ILE A 459 -24.81 -3.02 0.90
C ILE A 459 -25.35 -1.63 1.24
N ILE A 460 -24.47 -0.74 1.66
CA ILE A 460 -24.78 0.64 2.01
C ILE A 460 -24.08 1.57 1.02
N ASP A 461 -24.86 2.38 0.32
CA ASP A 461 -24.36 3.43 -0.56
C ASP A 461 -24.33 4.77 0.19
N VAL A 462 -23.15 5.35 0.39
CA VAL A 462 -23.00 6.60 1.13
C VAL A 462 -22.79 7.76 0.17
N ARG A 463 -23.74 8.69 0.20
CA ARG A 463 -23.81 9.88 -0.66
C ARG A 463 -23.60 11.16 0.14
N ARG A 464 -23.16 12.19 -0.56
CA ARG A 464 -23.03 13.57 -0.08
C ARG A 464 -23.44 14.52 -1.19
N TYR A 465 -23.79 15.75 -0.86
CA TYR A 465 -24.10 16.76 -1.85
C TYR A 465 -23.01 16.82 -2.94
N PRO A 466 -23.35 16.77 -4.25
CA PRO A 466 -22.39 16.51 -5.33
C PRO A 466 -21.18 17.45 -5.29
N LEU A 467 -21.39 18.77 -5.22
CA LEU A 467 -20.31 19.77 -5.18
C LEU A 467 -19.41 19.66 -3.95
N ASP A 468 -19.95 19.28 -2.79
CA ASP A 468 -19.13 19.05 -1.59
C ASP A 468 -18.29 17.77 -1.72
N SER A 469 -18.85 16.73 -2.32
CA SER A 469 -18.18 15.45 -2.51
C SER A 469 -17.01 15.61 -3.48
N THR A 470 -17.27 16.18 -4.66
CA THR A 470 -16.28 16.37 -5.72
C THR A 470 -15.18 17.35 -5.30
N LEU A 471 -15.52 18.51 -4.71
CA LEU A 471 -14.50 19.44 -4.21
C LEU A 471 -13.61 18.80 -3.12
N SER A 472 -14.22 18.03 -2.21
CA SER A 472 -13.48 17.35 -1.14
C SER A 472 -12.51 16.30 -1.68
N CYS A 473 -12.84 15.66 -2.80
CA CYS A 473 -11.93 14.78 -3.53
C CYS A 473 -10.84 15.57 -4.27
N TYR A 474 -11.19 16.63 -4.99
CA TYR A 474 -10.26 17.48 -5.75
C TYR A 474 -9.13 18.07 -4.90
N ARG A 475 -9.41 18.33 -3.63
CA ARG A 475 -8.44 18.89 -2.68
C ARG A 475 -7.69 17.85 -1.85
N GLN A 476 -7.99 16.58 -2.04
CA GLN A 476 -7.35 15.48 -1.33
C GLN A 476 -6.31 14.84 -2.24
N LEU A 477 -5.05 14.85 -1.81
CA LEU A 477 -4.04 14.01 -2.45
C LEU A 477 -4.20 12.57 -1.95
N PHE A 478 -4.62 11.67 -2.83
CA PHE A 478 -4.83 10.25 -2.51
C PHE A 478 -3.54 9.47 -2.72
N ALA A 479 -3.31 8.45 -1.87
CA ALA A 479 -2.10 7.65 -1.96
C ALA A 479 -2.02 6.88 -3.30
N LYS A 480 -3.12 6.25 -3.73
CA LYS A 480 -3.29 5.56 -5.03
C LYS A 480 -4.77 5.42 -5.40
N GLY A 481 -5.06 5.19 -6.68
CA GLY A 481 -6.30 4.60 -7.17
C GLY A 481 -7.47 5.55 -7.46
N GLN A 482 -7.38 6.82 -7.06
CA GLN A 482 -8.41 7.83 -7.32
C GLN A 482 -7.94 8.81 -8.39
N THR A 483 -7.64 8.32 -9.59
CA THR A 483 -6.94 9.10 -10.64
C THR A 483 -7.80 10.18 -11.29
N PHE A 484 -9.13 10.04 -11.23
CA PHE A 484 -10.11 10.96 -11.81
C PHE A 484 -10.31 12.27 -11.02
N VAL A 485 -9.73 12.40 -9.81
CA VAL A 485 -10.03 13.52 -8.90
C VAL A 485 -9.21 14.78 -9.15
N TYR A 486 -8.18 14.71 -9.99
CA TYR A 486 -7.20 15.78 -10.16
C TYR A 486 -7.52 16.75 -11.32
N ASP A 487 -8.72 16.64 -11.90
CA ASP A 487 -9.27 17.53 -12.90
C ASP A 487 -10.78 17.70 -12.66
N LEU A 488 -11.31 18.92 -12.87
CA LEU A 488 -12.71 19.23 -12.55
C LEU A 488 -13.69 18.58 -13.55
N THR A 489 -13.30 18.45 -14.81
CA THR A 489 -14.12 17.75 -15.80
C THR A 489 -14.13 16.24 -15.50
N ASP A 490 -12.95 15.64 -15.32
CA ASP A 490 -12.82 14.20 -15.04
C ASP A 490 -13.65 13.77 -13.81
N ILE A 491 -13.59 14.53 -12.71
CA ILE A 491 -14.34 14.19 -11.50
C ILE A 491 -15.84 14.41 -11.64
N GLY A 492 -16.26 15.45 -12.39
CA GLY A 492 -17.66 15.71 -12.70
C GLY A 492 -18.27 14.57 -13.50
N GLU A 493 -17.62 14.18 -14.60
CA GLU A 493 -18.06 13.07 -15.45
C GLU A 493 -18.04 11.73 -14.69
N TYR A 494 -17.02 11.48 -13.87
CA TYR A 494 -16.97 10.29 -13.04
C TYR A 494 -18.14 10.24 -12.04
N TYR A 495 -18.53 11.38 -11.45
CA TYR A 495 -19.69 11.44 -10.57
C TYR A 495 -20.98 11.07 -11.32
N LEU A 496 -21.16 11.55 -12.56
CA LEU A 496 -22.33 11.18 -13.38
C LEU A 496 -22.36 9.68 -13.66
N GLN A 497 -21.20 9.07 -13.97
CA GLN A 497 -21.08 7.63 -14.14
C GLN A 497 -21.40 6.85 -12.85
N TYR A 498 -20.93 7.33 -11.70
CA TYR A 498 -21.31 6.78 -10.38
C TYR A 498 -22.83 6.84 -10.17
N GLN A 499 -23.45 7.99 -10.42
CA GLN A 499 -24.90 8.17 -10.26
C GLN A 499 -25.69 7.23 -11.17
N ARG A 500 -25.27 7.12 -12.44
CA ARG A 500 -25.86 6.21 -13.44
C ARG A 500 -25.79 4.74 -12.99
N MET A 501 -24.64 4.30 -12.50
CA MET A 501 -24.47 2.94 -11.98
C MET A 501 -25.37 2.67 -10.78
N MET A 502 -25.44 3.61 -9.83
CA MET A 502 -26.30 3.44 -8.66
C MET A 502 -27.79 3.48 -9.00
N ASP A 503 -28.20 4.27 -10.00
CA ASP A 503 -29.57 4.27 -10.51
C ASP A 503 -29.92 2.91 -11.13
N HIS A 504 -29.03 2.34 -11.96
CA HIS A 504 -29.17 0.98 -12.49
C HIS A 504 -29.35 -0.05 -11.37
N TRP A 505 -28.49 -0.03 -10.35
CA TRP A 505 -28.60 -0.97 -9.23
C TRP A 505 -29.90 -0.84 -8.45
N ASN A 506 -30.38 0.38 -8.20
CA ASN A 506 -31.67 0.60 -7.55
C ASN A 506 -32.85 0.11 -8.40
N GLU A 507 -32.74 0.18 -9.72
CA GLU A 507 -33.77 -0.31 -10.64
C GLU A 507 -33.83 -1.85 -10.69
N VAL A 508 -32.67 -2.51 -10.86
CA VAL A 508 -32.62 -3.97 -11.06
C VAL A 508 -32.59 -4.76 -9.76
N LEU A 509 -32.21 -4.14 -8.64
CA LEU A 509 -32.14 -4.75 -7.30
C LEU A 509 -32.88 -3.88 -6.25
N PRO A 510 -34.20 -3.70 -6.37
CA PRO A 510 -34.96 -2.81 -5.50
C PRO A 510 -34.86 -3.23 -4.03
N GLY A 511 -34.47 -2.29 -3.16
CA GLY A 511 -34.30 -2.51 -1.71
C GLY A 511 -33.01 -3.25 -1.32
N ARG A 512 -32.20 -3.70 -2.28
CA ARG A 512 -30.94 -4.41 -2.03
C ARG A 512 -29.85 -3.50 -1.48
N VAL A 513 -29.85 -2.23 -1.87
CA VAL A 513 -28.88 -1.20 -1.47
C VAL A 513 -29.57 -0.17 -0.59
N HIS A 514 -29.03 0.07 0.60
CA HIS A 514 -29.50 1.13 1.49
C HIS A 514 -28.72 2.42 1.23
N THR A 515 -29.41 3.50 0.84
CA THR A 515 -28.76 4.79 0.59
C THR A 515 -28.70 5.61 1.86
N VAL A 516 -27.51 6.06 2.23
CA VAL A 516 -27.25 6.98 3.33
C VAL A 516 -26.82 8.33 2.77
N GLN A 517 -27.61 9.38 3.01
CA GLN A 517 -27.23 10.74 2.66
C GLN A 517 -26.52 11.41 3.85
N TYR A 518 -25.32 11.94 3.62
CA TYR A 518 -24.52 12.64 4.64
C TYR A 518 -25.27 13.81 5.27
N GLU A 519 -25.95 14.63 4.48
CA GLU A 519 -26.72 15.78 4.93
C GLU A 519 -27.87 15.36 5.87
N ALA A 520 -28.59 14.28 5.56
CA ALA A 520 -29.58 13.70 6.47
C ALA A 520 -28.93 13.19 7.76
N MET A 521 -27.77 12.53 7.64
CA MET A 521 -27.02 11.99 8.78
C MET A 521 -26.58 13.04 9.79
N VAL A 522 -26.25 14.26 9.34
CA VAL A 522 -25.84 15.36 10.23
C VAL A 522 -27.00 16.24 10.72
N THR A 523 -28.20 16.04 10.17
CA THR A 523 -29.40 16.81 10.53
C THR A 523 -30.38 16.03 11.39
N ASP A 524 -30.53 14.73 11.14
CA ASP A 524 -31.41 13.80 11.86
C ASP A 524 -30.65 12.52 12.28
N PHE A 525 -29.58 12.71 13.06
CA PHE A 525 -28.60 11.67 13.33
C PHE A 525 -29.19 10.40 13.95
N GLU A 526 -30.01 10.51 15.00
CA GLU A 526 -30.53 9.34 15.71
C GLU A 526 -31.44 8.48 14.83
N GLN A 527 -32.39 9.11 14.13
CA GLN A 527 -33.30 8.39 13.25
C GLN A 527 -32.55 7.67 12.13
N GLN A 528 -31.56 8.32 11.56
CA GLN A 528 -30.77 7.72 10.50
C GLN A 528 -29.90 6.54 11.01
N VAL A 529 -29.38 6.59 12.24
CA VAL A 529 -28.72 5.44 12.88
C VAL A 529 -29.71 4.30 13.11
N ARG A 530 -30.97 4.58 13.49
CA ARG A 530 -32.02 3.57 13.64
C ARG A 530 -32.30 2.85 12.32
N ASP A 531 -32.44 3.60 11.24
CA ASP A 531 -32.72 3.05 9.91
C ASP A 531 -31.54 2.22 9.38
N LEU A 532 -30.32 2.68 9.63
CA LEU A 532 -29.09 1.97 9.27
C LEU A 532 -28.98 0.62 10.00
N LEU A 533 -29.15 0.61 11.33
CA LEU A 533 -29.10 -0.63 12.13
C LEU A 533 -30.23 -1.59 11.74
N LYS A 534 -31.44 -1.06 11.47
CA LYS A 534 -32.58 -1.85 11.00
C LYS A 534 -32.28 -2.54 9.67
N TYR A 535 -31.73 -1.83 8.69
CA TYR A 535 -31.34 -2.42 7.40
C TYR A 535 -30.26 -3.51 7.56
N CYS A 536 -29.31 -3.28 8.47
CA CYS A 536 -28.28 -4.25 8.82
C CYS A 536 -28.76 -5.40 9.71
N GLU A 537 -30.03 -5.43 10.11
CA GLU A 537 -30.60 -6.42 11.04
C GLU A 537 -29.87 -6.49 12.39
N LEU A 538 -29.39 -5.34 12.85
CA LEU A 538 -28.69 -5.18 14.13
C LEU A 538 -29.64 -4.64 15.20
N PRO A 539 -29.53 -5.12 16.46
CA PRO A 539 -30.24 -4.51 17.57
C PRO A 539 -29.77 -3.07 17.81
N TRP A 540 -30.59 -2.28 18.51
CA TRP A 540 -30.19 -0.93 18.90
C TRP A 540 -29.09 -0.97 19.98
N GLU A 541 -28.01 -0.21 19.79
CA GLU A 541 -26.99 0.03 20.81
C GLU A 541 -26.60 1.52 20.85
N ASP A 542 -26.59 2.11 22.05
CA ASP A 542 -26.24 3.53 22.25
C ASP A 542 -24.77 3.83 21.90
N SER A 543 -23.91 2.81 21.83
CA SER A 543 -22.53 2.93 21.36
C SER A 543 -22.47 3.47 19.93
N CYS A 544 -23.44 3.16 19.08
CA CYS A 544 -23.54 3.67 17.71
C CYS A 544 -23.79 5.19 17.67
N LEU A 545 -24.56 5.74 18.60
CA LEU A 545 -24.72 7.20 18.75
C LEU A 545 -23.47 7.86 19.35
N ASN A 546 -22.73 7.11 20.16
CA ASN A 546 -21.52 7.56 20.84
C ASN A 546 -20.23 7.08 20.12
N PHE A 547 -20.28 6.90 18.80
CA PHE A 547 -19.22 6.27 18.01
C PHE A 547 -17.83 6.90 18.20
N TYR A 548 -17.79 8.20 18.49
CA TYR A 548 -16.58 9.00 18.69
C TYR A 548 -15.88 8.71 20.03
N LYS A 549 -16.51 7.97 20.95
CA LYS A 549 -15.92 7.55 22.24
C LYS A 549 -15.15 6.23 22.14
N THR A 550 -15.15 5.56 20.99
CA THR A 550 -14.49 4.27 20.83
C THR A 550 -13.01 4.43 20.47
N ASP A 551 -12.12 3.67 21.13
CA ASP A 551 -10.66 3.71 20.93
C ASP A 551 -10.17 2.91 19.70
N ARG A 552 -11.03 2.72 18.68
CA ARG A 552 -10.70 1.95 17.48
C ARG A 552 -9.68 2.68 16.58
N PRO A 553 -8.71 1.99 15.96
CA PRO A 553 -7.89 2.56 14.88
C PRO A 553 -8.73 2.83 13.63
N VAL A 554 -8.63 4.03 13.04
CA VAL A 554 -9.34 4.41 11.81
C VAL A 554 -8.35 4.76 10.71
N ARG A 555 -8.37 4.01 9.61
CA ARG A 555 -7.34 4.01 8.55
C ARG A 555 -7.76 4.76 7.29
N THR A 556 -8.26 5.99 7.44
CA THR A 556 -8.71 6.79 6.29
C THR A 556 -8.24 8.22 6.41
N ALA A 557 -8.26 8.96 5.30
CA ALA A 557 -8.01 10.41 5.29
C ALA A 557 -9.05 11.21 6.12
N SER A 558 -10.12 10.56 6.59
CA SER A 558 -11.17 11.13 7.43
C SER A 558 -11.08 10.68 8.89
N SER A 559 -10.00 10.01 9.32
CA SER A 559 -9.91 9.36 10.64
C SER A 559 -10.15 10.29 11.83
N GLU A 560 -9.63 11.52 11.80
CA GLU A 560 -9.84 12.49 12.88
C GLU A 560 -11.29 13.00 12.93
N GLN A 561 -12.00 13.02 11.80
CA GLN A 561 -13.41 13.47 11.74
C GLN A 561 -14.32 12.58 12.58
N VAL A 562 -14.06 11.28 12.56
CA VAL A 562 -14.93 10.30 13.21
C VAL A 562 -14.57 10.06 14.68
N ARG A 563 -13.56 10.78 15.19
CA ARG A 563 -13.21 10.85 16.62
C ARG A 563 -13.89 12.04 17.33
N GLN A 564 -14.82 12.71 16.66
CA GLN A 564 -15.61 13.82 17.19
C GLN A 564 -17.10 13.54 16.98
N PRO A 565 -17.99 14.13 17.80
CA PRO A 565 -19.42 14.12 17.51
C PRO A 565 -19.72 14.62 16.10
N VAL A 566 -20.85 14.20 15.54
CA VAL A 566 -21.32 14.68 14.23
C VAL A 566 -21.44 16.20 14.26
N TYR A 567 -20.97 16.85 13.20
CA TYR A 567 -20.99 18.31 13.06
C TYR A 567 -21.39 18.72 11.63
N ARG A 568 -21.98 19.91 11.50
CA ARG A 568 -22.51 20.44 10.22
C ARG A 568 -21.51 21.32 9.45
N LYS A 569 -20.37 21.64 10.06
CA LYS A 569 -19.34 22.55 9.51
C LYS A 569 -18.77 22.19 8.13
N SER A 570 -18.92 20.94 7.69
CA SER A 570 -18.52 20.46 6.36
C SER A 570 -19.64 20.49 5.32
N VAL A 571 -20.89 20.69 5.71
CA VAL A 571 -21.99 20.87 4.76
C VAL A 571 -21.81 22.21 4.06
N HIS A 572 -21.95 22.19 2.73
CA HIS A 572 -21.77 23.31 1.82
C HIS A 572 -20.43 24.03 1.98
N PHE A 573 -19.37 23.28 2.27
CA PHE A 573 -18.02 23.81 2.27
C PHE A 573 -17.62 24.32 0.88
N TRP A 574 -18.19 23.74 -0.18
CA TRP A 574 -17.98 24.16 -1.55
C TRP A 574 -18.25 25.65 -1.83
N ARG A 575 -19.13 26.29 -1.06
CA ARG A 575 -19.43 27.73 -1.20
C ARG A 575 -18.23 28.64 -0.98
N ASN A 576 -17.20 28.19 -0.27
CA ASN A 576 -15.96 28.97 -0.12
C ASN A 576 -15.14 29.04 -1.44
N TYR A 577 -15.50 28.23 -2.44
CA TYR A 577 -14.86 28.12 -3.75
C TYR A 577 -15.87 28.25 -4.90
N GLU A 578 -17.07 28.77 -4.64
CA GLU A 578 -18.17 28.84 -5.61
C GLU A 578 -17.75 29.52 -6.93
N ASP A 579 -16.97 30.59 -6.84
CA ASP A 579 -16.45 31.34 -8.00
C ASP A 579 -15.44 30.55 -8.86
N LYS A 580 -14.94 29.41 -8.36
CA LYS A 580 -13.97 28.54 -9.04
C LYS A 580 -14.58 27.25 -9.59
N LEU A 581 -15.84 26.96 -9.27
CA LEU A 581 -16.49 25.68 -9.57
C LEU A 581 -17.49 25.75 -10.73
N GLY A 582 -17.44 26.80 -11.56
CA GLY A 582 -18.37 26.99 -12.69
C GLY A 582 -18.46 25.77 -13.62
N GLU A 583 -17.32 25.33 -14.16
CA GLU A 583 -17.24 24.15 -15.04
C GLU A 583 -17.81 22.89 -14.38
N LEU A 584 -17.42 22.61 -13.15
CA LEU A 584 -17.93 21.46 -12.39
C LEU A 584 -19.44 21.54 -12.14
N THR A 585 -19.96 22.75 -11.89
CA THR A 585 -21.38 22.99 -11.67
C THR A 585 -22.18 22.74 -12.94
N GLU A 586 -21.69 23.18 -14.10
CA GLU A 586 -22.29 22.92 -15.41
C GLU A 586 -22.35 21.41 -15.70
N ILE A 587 -21.27 20.68 -15.44
CA ILE A 587 -21.23 19.22 -15.65
C ILE A 587 -22.22 18.48 -14.74
N LEU A 588 -22.33 18.89 -13.47
CA LEU A 588 -23.20 18.23 -12.50
C LEU A 588 -24.66 18.69 -12.56
N GLU A 589 -24.99 19.74 -13.31
CA GLU A 589 -26.35 20.29 -13.47
C GLU A 589 -27.44 19.21 -13.65
N PRO A 590 -27.27 18.16 -14.48
CA PRO A 590 -28.32 17.17 -14.71
C PRO A 590 -28.78 16.40 -13.46
N ILE A 591 -27.99 16.42 -12.38
CA ILE A 591 -28.30 15.68 -11.14
C ILE A 591 -28.52 16.58 -9.93
N LEU A 592 -28.20 17.89 -9.99
CA LEU A 592 -28.27 18.78 -8.82
C LEU A 592 -29.69 18.89 -8.26
N SER A 593 -30.71 18.90 -9.13
CA SER A 593 -32.13 18.97 -8.72
C SER A 593 -32.55 17.84 -7.77
N ARG A 594 -31.88 16.68 -7.83
CA ARG A 594 -32.12 15.53 -6.93
C ARG A 594 -31.72 15.82 -5.48
N TYR A 595 -30.91 16.86 -5.25
CA TYR A 595 -30.35 17.23 -3.96
C TYR A 595 -30.89 18.57 -3.44
N GLU A 596 -31.87 19.20 -4.11
CA GLU A 596 -32.46 20.51 -3.74
C GLU A 596 -32.91 20.57 -2.28
N GLN A 597 -33.50 19.48 -1.77
CA GLN A 597 -33.95 19.39 -0.37
C GLN A 597 -32.83 19.61 0.67
N TYR A 598 -31.57 19.50 0.28
CA TYR A 598 -30.42 19.66 1.15
C TYR A 598 -29.75 21.04 1.02
N GLU A 599 -30.09 21.87 0.02
CA GLU A 599 -29.41 23.16 -0.25
C GLU A 599 -29.58 24.22 0.84
N HIS A 600 -30.64 24.09 1.63
CA HIS A 600 -30.99 25.05 2.68
C HIS A 600 -30.36 24.72 4.05
N ILE A 601 -29.56 23.66 4.15
CA ILE A 601 -28.94 23.27 5.42
C ILE A 601 -27.89 24.32 5.81
N ASN A 602 -28.11 24.95 6.96
CA ASN A 602 -27.20 25.99 7.45
C ASN A 602 -25.95 25.37 8.09
N ARG A 603 -24.78 25.90 7.72
CA ARG A 603 -23.45 25.49 8.20
C ARG A 603 -23.19 25.92 9.65
N ASP A 604 -23.82 27.00 10.09
CA ASP A 604 -23.54 27.68 11.37
C ASP A 604 -24.46 27.27 12.53
N SER A 605 -25.36 26.31 12.33
CA SER A 605 -26.28 25.80 13.36
C SER A 605 -25.73 24.61 14.13
#